data_AF-A0A644ZX02-F1
#
_entry.id   AF-A0A644ZX02-F1
#
_cell.length_a   1.000
_cell.length_b   1.000
_cell.length_c   1.000
_cell.angle_alpha   90.00
_cell.angle_beta   90.00
_cell.angle_gamma   90.00
#
_symmetry.space_group_name_H-M   'P 1'
#
loop_
_entity.id
_entity.type
_entity.pdbx_description
1 polymer ?
#
loop_
_entity_poly.entity_id
_entity_poly.type
_entity_poly.pdbx_seq_one_letter_code
_entity_poly.pdbx_strand_id
1 'polypeptide(L)'
;MAIKVMAIVRLLLPDSNIPATTAMETLNSNGRIIALKSGANVVMPNVTEGDYRKLYELYPGKICVNDTPAHCRSCITGKVTGIGRKVAQDYGFRKIQR
;
A
#
# COMPACT_ATOMS: atom_id res chain seq x y z
N MET A 1 0.87 -12.43 11.56
CA MET A 1 0.42 -13.42 10.56
C MET A 1 0.41 -12.85 9.13
N ALA A 2 -0.25 -11.71 8.86
CA ALA A 2 -0.40 -11.18 7.49
C ALA A 2 0.91 -11.04 6.68
N ILE A 3 2.00 -10.56 7.28
CA ILE A 3 3.30 -10.44 6.60
C ILE A 3 3.88 -11.80 6.18
N LYS A 4 3.72 -12.85 7.01
CA LYS A 4 4.18 -14.20 6.67
C LYS A 4 3.42 -14.74 5.46
N VAL A 5 2.09 -14.57 5.44
CA VAL A 5 1.26 -14.97 4.30
C VAL A 5 1.67 -14.21 3.04
N MET A 6 1.90 -12.90 3.14
CA MET A 6 2.36 -12.09 2.01
C MET A 6 3.69 -12.59 1.43
N ALA A 7 4.67 -12.91 2.28
CA ALA A 7 5.94 -13.45 1.84
C ALA A 7 5.76 -14.80 1.11
N ILE A 8 4.93 -15.70 1.67
CA ILE A 8 4.60 -16.97 1.04
C ILE A 8 3.92 -16.76 -0.32
N VAL A 9 2.94 -15.86 -0.40
CA VAL A 9 2.23 -15.55 -1.66
C VAL A 9 3.20 -15.01 -2.71
N ARG A 10 4.16 -14.15 -2.33
CA ARG A 10 5.20 -13.68 -3.27
C ARG A 10 6.05 -14.83 -3.80
N LEU A 11 6.45 -15.79 -2.96
CA LEU A 11 7.23 -16.94 -3.39
C LEU A 11 6.44 -17.87 -4.32
N LEU A 12 5.15 -18.08 -4.04
CA LEU A 12 4.29 -18.93 -4.87
C LEU A 12 3.84 -18.25 -6.18
N LEU A 13 3.67 -16.93 -6.16
CA LEU A 13 3.17 -16.13 -7.27
C LEU A 13 4.13 -14.96 -7.59
N PRO A 14 5.33 -15.24 -8.12
CA PRO A 14 6.42 -14.28 -8.25
C PRO A 14 6.07 -13.05 -9.10
N ASP A 15 5.18 -13.20 -10.08
CA ASP A 15 4.76 -12.11 -10.98
C ASP A 15 3.54 -11.33 -10.49
N SER A 16 2.90 -11.75 -9.39
CA SER A 16 1.65 -11.16 -8.95
C SER A 16 1.82 -9.73 -8.42
N ASN A 17 0.80 -8.90 -8.62
CA ASN A 17 0.69 -7.60 -7.98
C ASN A 17 0.08 -7.77 -6.59
N ILE A 18 0.83 -7.45 -5.55
CA ILE A 18 0.45 -7.64 -4.16
C ILE A 18 0.46 -6.27 -3.45
N PRO A 19 -0.69 -5.81 -2.93
CA PRO A 19 -0.78 -4.52 -2.26
C PRO A 19 -0.25 -4.54 -0.82
N ALA A 20 0.53 -3.52 -0.46
CA ALA A 20 0.74 -3.09 0.91
C ALA A 20 -0.49 -2.31 1.36
N THR A 21 -1.42 -2.99 2.02
CA THR A 21 -2.77 -2.45 2.30
C THR A 21 -2.76 -1.38 3.38
N THR A 22 -3.77 -0.50 3.38
CA THR A 22 -3.98 0.52 4.43
C THR A 22 -4.11 -0.10 5.83
N ALA A 23 -4.75 -1.26 5.94
CA ALA A 23 -4.95 -1.95 7.21
C ALA A 23 -3.62 -2.32 7.89
N MET A 24 -2.58 -2.67 7.11
CA MET A 24 -1.27 -2.98 7.68
C MET A 24 -0.66 -1.77 8.40
N GLU A 25 -0.85 -0.56 7.86
CA GLU A 25 -0.32 0.65 8.48
C GLU A 25 -1.22 1.20 9.60
N THR A 26 -2.52 0.90 9.57
CA THR A 26 -3.39 1.12 10.73
C THR A 26 -2.96 0.28 11.93
N LEU A 27 -2.56 -0.97 11.73
CA LEU A 27 -2.13 -1.87 12.82
C LEU A 27 -0.69 -1.60 13.31
N ASN A 28 0.16 -1.03 12.46
CA ASN A 28 1.55 -0.70 12.77
C ASN A 28 1.96 0.52 11.95
N SER A 29 2.50 1.56 12.58
CA SER A 29 2.87 2.81 11.90
C SER A 29 3.82 2.64 10.70
N ASN A 30 4.61 1.57 10.65
CA ASN A 30 5.50 1.22 9.54
C ASN A 30 4.99 0.04 8.69
N GLY A 31 3.75 -0.41 8.87
CA GLY A 31 3.23 -1.65 8.32
C GLY A 31 3.27 -1.71 6.79
N ARG A 32 2.98 -0.61 6.08
CA ARG A 32 3.12 -0.56 4.61
C ARG A 32 4.58 -0.67 4.15
N ILE A 33 5.51 -0.05 4.88
CA ILE A 33 6.95 -0.17 4.59
C ILE A 33 7.42 -1.60 4.79
N ILE A 34 7.02 -2.22 5.91
CA ILE A 34 7.34 -3.63 6.20
C ILE A 34 6.77 -4.54 5.10
N ALA A 35 5.52 -4.32 4.69
CA ALA A 35 4.87 -5.07 3.61
C ALA A 35 5.61 -4.94 2.27
N LEU A 36 5.99 -3.72 1.88
CA LEU A 36 6.75 -3.47 0.65
C LEU A 36 8.13 -4.16 0.67
N LYS A 37 8.74 -4.29 1.84
CA LYS A 37 10.00 -5.04 2.04
C LYS A 37 9.79 -6.55 2.16
N SER A 38 8.54 -7.02 2.30
CA SER A 38 8.19 -8.43 2.53
C SER A 38 7.47 -9.09 1.35
N GLY A 39 7.41 -8.44 0.18
CA GLY A 39 6.88 -9.01 -1.05
C GLY A 39 5.78 -8.21 -1.73
N ALA A 40 5.26 -7.14 -1.10
CA ALA A 40 4.34 -6.24 -1.78
C ALA A 40 5.05 -5.34 -2.82
N ASN A 41 4.32 -4.99 -3.87
CA ASN A 41 4.78 -4.11 -4.94
C ASN A 41 3.73 -3.06 -5.35
N VAL A 42 2.56 -3.04 -4.70
CA VAL A 42 1.50 -2.06 -4.95
C VAL A 42 1.21 -1.28 -3.67
N VAL A 43 0.87 0.01 -3.82
CA VAL A 43 0.32 0.86 -2.77
C VAL A 43 -0.98 1.49 -3.24
N MET A 44 -1.91 1.73 -2.32
CA MET A 44 -3.25 2.25 -2.65
C MET A 44 -3.52 3.53 -1.85
N PRO A 45 -3.13 4.71 -2.37
CA PRO A 45 -3.49 5.98 -1.74
C PRO A 45 -5.01 6.15 -1.76
N ASN A 46 -5.57 6.65 -0.67
CA ASN A 46 -7.00 6.94 -0.62
C ASN A 46 -7.27 8.27 -1.34
N VAL A 47 -8.12 8.22 -2.38
CA VAL A 47 -8.47 9.34 -3.26
C VAL A 47 -9.86 9.92 -2.99
N THR A 48 -10.60 9.39 -2.00
CA THR A 48 -11.92 9.91 -1.62
C THR A 48 -11.79 11.30 -1.01
N GLU A 49 -12.57 12.27 -1.45
CA GLU A 49 -12.55 13.64 -0.93
C GLU A 49 -13.68 13.91 0.06
N GLY A 50 -13.50 14.97 0.85
CA GLY A 50 -14.52 15.51 1.76
C GLY A 50 -14.94 14.53 2.85
N ASP A 51 -16.19 14.66 3.30
CA ASP A 51 -16.69 13.97 4.48
C ASP A 51 -16.94 12.47 4.25
N TYR A 52 -17.21 12.05 3.02
CA TYR A 52 -17.40 10.63 2.67
C TYR A 52 -16.17 9.77 2.99
N ARG A 53 -14.99 10.39 3.03
CA ARG A 53 -13.74 9.73 3.40
C ARG A 53 -13.76 9.20 4.83
N LYS A 54 -14.34 9.97 5.75
CA LYS A 54 -14.53 9.60 7.17
C LYS A 54 -15.65 8.58 7.32
N LEU A 55 -16.69 8.69 6.50
CA LEU A 55 -17.82 7.74 6.50
C LEU A 55 -17.42 6.35 6.02
N TYR A 56 -16.35 6.22 5.22
CA TYR A 56 -15.84 4.93 4.76
C TYR A 56 -14.81 4.33 5.73
N GLU A 57 -15.22 4.15 6.99
CA GLU A 57 -14.42 3.54 8.06
C GLU A 57 -14.72 2.04 8.20
N LEU A 58 -14.14 1.22 7.30
CA LEU A 58 -14.31 -0.24 7.31
C LEU A 58 -13.82 -0.93 8.60
N TYR A 59 -12.94 -0.28 9.34
CA TYR A 59 -12.35 -0.75 10.59
C TYR A 59 -11.90 0.45 11.42
N PRO A 60 -11.95 0.37 12.76
CA PRO A 60 -11.65 1.50 13.63
C PRO A 60 -10.20 1.94 13.49
N GLY A 61 -9.97 3.25 13.53
CA GLY A 61 -8.62 3.82 13.45
C GLY A 61 -8.01 3.73 12.06
N LYS A 62 -8.84 3.60 11.02
CA LYS A 62 -8.38 3.67 9.63
C LYS A 62 -7.61 4.97 9.40
N ILE A 63 -6.36 4.84 8.96
CA ILE A 63 -5.50 6.01 8.73
C ILE A 63 -5.93 6.79 7.49
N CYS A 64 -5.39 8.01 7.37
CA CYS A 64 -5.61 8.91 6.24
C CYS A 64 -7.08 9.33 6.08
N VAL A 65 -7.94 9.32 7.10
CA VAL A 65 -9.36 9.74 7.00
C VAL A 65 -9.55 11.26 6.96
N ASN A 66 -8.56 12.03 7.42
CA ASN A 66 -8.57 13.50 7.43
C ASN A 66 -7.62 14.12 6.38
N ASP A 67 -7.03 13.29 5.51
CA ASP A 67 -6.08 13.72 4.48
C ASP A 67 -6.76 14.08 3.17
N THR A 68 -6.12 14.95 2.39
CA THR A 68 -6.47 15.17 0.98
C THR A 68 -5.86 14.07 0.08
N PRO A 69 -6.45 13.80 -1.10
CA PRO A 69 -5.87 12.86 -2.07
C PRO A 69 -4.43 13.22 -2.46
N ALA A 70 -4.15 14.51 -2.67
CA ALA A 70 -2.83 15.02 -3.01
C ALA A 70 -1.82 14.73 -1.89
N HIS A 71 -2.20 14.98 -0.62
CA HIS A 71 -1.34 14.68 0.53
C HIS A 71 -1.08 13.18 0.66
N CYS A 72 -2.11 12.34 0.49
CA CYS A 72 -1.96 10.88 0.50
C CYS A 72 -1.00 10.38 -0.58
N ARG A 73 -1.09 10.92 -1.79
CA ARG A 73 -0.18 10.57 -2.89
C ARG A 73 1.26 11.00 -2.57
N SER A 74 1.45 12.20 -2.04
CA SER A 74 2.78 12.69 -1.65
C SER A 74 3.39 11.85 -0.54
N CYS A 75 2.64 11.61 0.54
CA CYS A 75 3.06 10.80 1.69
C CYS A 75 3.48 9.38 1.27
N ILE A 76 2.67 8.69 0.46
CA ILE A 76 3.01 7.33 0.03
C ILE A 76 4.20 7.32 -0.95
N THR A 77 4.33 8.34 -1.80
CA THR A 77 5.48 8.49 -2.70
C THR A 77 6.77 8.65 -1.88
N GLY A 78 6.77 9.51 -0.86
CA GLY A 78 7.90 9.68 0.05
C GLY A 78 8.28 8.41 0.79
N LYS A 79 7.30 7.60 1.20
CA LYS A 79 7.53 6.28 1.81
C LYS A 79 8.21 5.30 0.85
N VAL A 80 7.76 5.25 -0.40
CA VAL A 80 8.33 4.38 -1.44
C VAL A 80 9.76 4.80 -1.78
N THR A 81 10.01 6.09 -1.97
CA THR A 81 11.36 6.60 -2.28
C THR A 81 12.30 6.48 -1.09
N GLY A 82 11.81 6.69 0.13
CA GLY A 82 12.58 6.54 1.37
C GLY A 82 13.13 5.14 1.63
N ILE A 83 12.59 4.10 0.97
CA ILE A 83 13.13 2.74 1.01
C ILE A 83 13.93 2.36 -0.25
N GLY A 84 14.33 3.34 -1.05
CA GLY A 84 15.12 3.14 -2.26
C GLY A 84 14.33 2.54 -3.44
N ARG A 85 13.00 2.57 -3.41
CA ARG A 85 12.15 2.12 -4.53
C ARG A 85 11.65 3.32 -5.35
N LYS A 86 11.07 3.03 -6.52
CA LYS A 86 10.54 4.04 -7.45
C LYS A 86 9.06 3.78 -7.70
N VAL A 87 8.29 4.86 -7.87
CA VAL A 87 6.89 4.78 -8.30
C VAL A 87 6.86 4.52 -9.81
N ALA A 88 6.12 3.49 -10.23
CA ALA A 88 5.96 3.15 -11.64
C ALA A 88 5.30 4.31 -12.42
N GLN A 89 5.71 4.49 -13.68
CA GLN A 89 5.17 5.49 -14.60
C GLN A 89 4.21 4.90 -15.64
N ASP A 90 4.10 3.56 -15.68
CA ASP A 90 3.14 2.83 -16.49
C ASP A 90 1.91 2.46 -15.65
N TYR A 91 0.94 1.77 -16.27
CA TYR A 91 -0.27 1.29 -15.58
C TYR A 91 0.01 0.18 -14.54
N GLY A 92 1.22 -0.35 -14.46
CA GLY A 92 1.58 -1.38 -13.48
C GLY A 92 0.87 -2.73 -13.68
N PHE A 93 0.45 -3.07 -14.91
CA PHE A 93 -0.13 -4.38 -15.19
C PHE A 93 0.85 -5.53 -14.90
N ARG A 94 0.31 -6.72 -14.61
CA ARG A 94 1.10 -7.92 -14.34
C ARG A 94 2.06 -8.21 -15.50
N LYS A 95 3.35 -8.33 -15.21
CA LYS A 95 4.38 -8.73 -16.17
C LYS A 95 4.80 -10.16 -15.85
N ILE A 96 4.57 -11.07 -16.78
CA ILE A 96 4.94 -12.49 -16.61
C ILE A 96 6.42 -12.62 -16.96
N GLN A 97 7.24 -13.07 -16.02
CA GLN A 97 8.63 -13.43 -16.30
C GLN A 97 8.64 -14.84 -16.86
N ARG A 98 9.10 -15.00 -18.11
CA ARG A 98 9.29 -16.29 -18.76
C ARG A 98 10.61 -16.92 -18.34
#